data_AF-A0A163T8Y4-F1
#
_entry.id   AF-A0A163T8Y4-F1
#
_cell.length_a   1.000
_cell.length_b   1.000
_cell.length_c   1.000
_cell.angle_alpha   90.00
_cell.angle_beta   90.00
_cell.angle_gamma   90.00
#
_symmetry.space_group_name_H-M   'P 1'
#
loop_
_entity.id
_entity.type
_entity.pdbx_description
1 polymer ?
#
loop_
_entity_poly.entity_id
_entity_poly.type
_entity_poly.pdbx_seq_one_letter_code
_entity_poly.pdbx_strand_id
1 'polypeptide(L)'
;MYAAVVVAALVACGVSAYRLLAPDAPSAGADLGAGVGPGAGAAPGTTGEADGSRAEAPATGLDPELLRRFEQAQALAAEDGIELTLVSGWRSAEEQAQVVEDVVRKRGSLEEAKRWVLPPEASAHVAGTAIDVGATDGALWLGEHGADLGLCRTYANEMWHFEAVIEPGGTCPEMHEDSRVGWE
;
A
#
# COMPACT_ATOMS: atom_id res chain seq x y z
N MET A 1 -31.81 -46.10 -34.30
CA MET A 1 -30.35 -46.33 -34.37
C MET A 1 -29.68 -45.28 -33.49
N TYR A 2 -28.63 -45.64 -32.74
CA TYR A 2 -28.00 -44.76 -31.74
C TYR A 2 -26.74 -44.08 -32.28
N ALA A 3 -26.56 -42.81 -31.96
CA ALA A 3 -25.26 -42.19 -31.65
C ALA A 3 -25.51 -40.80 -31.00
N ALA A 4 -25.43 -40.72 -29.68
CA ALA A 4 -25.28 -39.44 -28.98
C ALA A 4 -23.80 -39.29 -28.59
N VAL A 5 -23.18 -38.16 -28.91
CA VAL A 5 -21.77 -37.92 -28.58
C VAL A 5 -21.70 -37.15 -27.26
N VAL A 6 -21.28 -37.85 -26.20
CA VAL A 6 -20.90 -37.25 -24.92
C VAL A 6 -19.38 -37.22 -24.86
N VAL A 7 -18.78 -36.02 -24.80
CA VAL A 7 -17.35 -35.85 -24.51
C VAL A 7 -17.22 -35.46 -23.05
N ALA A 8 -16.84 -36.42 -22.21
CA ALA A 8 -16.37 -36.18 -20.85
C ALA A 8 -14.85 -36.37 -20.84
N ALA A 9 -14.13 -35.40 -20.29
CA ALA A 9 -12.69 -35.49 -20.04
C ALA A 9 -12.43 -35.18 -18.57
N LEU A 10 -11.82 -36.11 -17.85
CA LEU A 10 -11.51 -35.98 -16.42
C LEU A 10 -9.99 -35.91 -16.19
N VAL A 11 -9.60 -34.90 -15.44
CA VAL A 11 -8.57 -34.88 -14.37
C VAL A 11 -7.30 -35.73 -14.56
N ALA A 12 -6.15 -35.06 -14.51
CA ALA A 12 -4.93 -35.61 -13.94
C ALA A 12 -4.24 -34.56 -13.05
N CYS A 13 -4.02 -34.88 -11.77
CA CYS A 13 -3.28 -34.01 -10.85
C CYS A 13 -1.77 -34.13 -11.08
N GLY A 14 -1.03 -33.03 -10.93
CA GLY A 14 0.42 -32.98 -11.18
C GLY A 14 1.19 -32.14 -10.14
N VAL A 15 1.22 -32.59 -8.89
CA VAL A 15 2.08 -31.96 -7.87
C VAL A 15 3.53 -32.37 -8.11
N SER A 16 4.39 -31.42 -8.51
CA SER A 16 5.84 -31.65 -8.69
C SER A 16 6.65 -30.85 -7.68
N ALA A 17 7.09 -31.52 -6.62
CA ALA A 17 8.07 -30.99 -5.67
C ALA A 17 9.40 -31.74 -5.87
N TYR A 18 10.44 -31.03 -6.31
CA TYR A 18 11.82 -31.53 -6.33
C TYR A 18 12.73 -30.58 -5.56
N ARG A 19 13.45 -31.10 -4.57
CA ARG A 19 14.42 -30.35 -3.76
C ARG A 19 15.84 -30.51 -4.29
N LEU A 20 16.53 -29.38 -4.38
CA LEU A 20 17.95 -29.16 -4.05
C LEU A 20 18.97 -30.24 -4.44
N LEU A 21 19.83 -29.89 -5.39
CA LEU A 21 21.27 -30.15 -5.31
C LEU A 21 22.01 -28.82 -5.53
N ALA A 22 23.04 -28.55 -4.74
CA ALA A 22 23.90 -27.38 -4.86
C ALA A 22 25.33 -27.84 -5.24
N PRO A 23 26.07 -27.10 -6.10
CA PRO A 23 27.44 -27.43 -6.43
C PRO A 23 28.44 -26.93 -5.38
N ASP A 24 29.55 -27.65 -5.22
CA ASP A 24 30.59 -27.41 -4.22
C ASP A 24 31.43 -26.13 -4.46
N ALA A 25 32.05 -25.64 -3.39
CA ALA A 25 32.98 -24.50 -3.41
C ALA A 25 34.46 -24.97 -3.33
N PRO A 26 35.37 -24.43 -4.16
CA PRO A 26 36.82 -24.60 -3.98
C PRO A 26 37.38 -23.66 -2.90
N SER A 27 38.55 -23.98 -2.34
CA SER A 27 39.08 -23.28 -1.15
C SER A 27 40.58 -22.95 -1.20
N ALA A 28 40.92 -21.87 -0.48
CA ALA A 28 42.24 -21.44 0.00
C ALA A 28 43.32 -20.93 -0.99
N GLY A 29 43.87 -19.75 -0.66
CA GLY A 29 45.05 -19.14 -1.27
C GLY A 29 45.30 -17.70 -0.78
N ALA A 30 46.11 -17.54 0.27
CA ALA A 30 46.60 -16.24 0.79
C ALA A 30 47.98 -15.90 0.14
N ASP A 31 48.69 -14.79 0.35
CA ASP A 31 48.58 -13.57 1.18
C ASP A 31 49.52 -12.49 0.52
N LEU A 32 49.69 -11.21 0.87
CA LEU A 32 49.32 -10.30 1.99
C LEU A 32 49.09 -8.88 1.39
N GLY A 33 48.42 -7.96 2.11
CA GLY A 33 48.39 -6.53 1.72
C GLY A 33 47.66 -5.59 2.69
N ALA A 34 48.39 -4.89 3.57
CA ALA A 34 47.79 -4.06 4.62
C ALA A 34 47.48 -2.62 4.19
N GLY A 35 46.29 -2.13 4.54
CA GLY A 35 45.89 -0.73 4.49
C GLY A 35 44.75 -0.46 5.46
N VAL A 36 44.89 0.55 6.34
CA VAL A 36 43.94 0.82 7.44
C VAL A 36 43.25 2.17 7.26
N GLY A 37 41.91 2.17 7.35
CA GLY A 37 41.05 3.35 7.36
C GLY A 37 39.61 2.94 7.72
N PRO A 38 38.92 3.63 8.65
CA PRO A 38 37.61 3.23 9.15
C PRO A 38 36.45 3.77 8.29
N GLY A 39 35.28 3.15 8.29
CA GLY A 39 34.94 1.88 8.92
C GLY A 39 33.47 1.49 8.71
N ALA A 40 33.21 0.21 8.51
CA ALA A 40 31.87 -0.35 8.40
C ALA A 40 31.71 -1.53 9.38
N GLY A 41 30.62 -1.52 10.13
CA GLY A 41 30.22 -2.54 11.10
C GLY A 41 28.94 -2.05 11.78
N ALA A 42 27.75 -2.60 11.49
CA ALA A 42 27.28 -3.96 11.76
C ALA A 42 26.98 -4.19 13.25
N ALA A 43 25.74 -4.57 13.54
CA ALA A 43 25.24 -4.79 14.89
C ALA A 43 25.47 -6.23 15.38
N PRO A 44 25.52 -6.46 16.70
CA PRO A 44 25.10 -7.71 17.32
C PRO A 44 23.60 -7.64 17.67
N GLY A 45 22.82 -8.65 17.27
CA GLY A 45 21.36 -8.68 17.49
C GLY A 45 20.93 -9.40 18.78
N THR A 46 19.64 -9.27 19.10
CA THR A 46 18.92 -10.12 20.05
C THR A 46 17.69 -10.70 19.37
N THR A 47 17.35 -11.96 19.67
CA THR A 47 16.19 -12.66 19.10
C THR A 47 14.86 -12.08 19.60
N GLY A 48 13.93 -11.86 18.68
CA GLY A 48 12.50 -11.70 18.93
C GLY A 48 11.73 -12.23 17.72
N GLU A 49 10.54 -12.79 17.95
CA GLU A 49 9.69 -13.35 16.91
C GLU A 49 9.25 -12.33 15.85
N ALA A 50 8.76 -12.84 14.70
CA ALA A 50 8.18 -12.02 13.66
C ALA A 50 6.86 -11.39 14.13
N ASP A 51 6.89 -10.08 14.41
CA ASP A 51 5.69 -9.29 14.66
C ASP A 51 4.94 -9.11 13.33
N GLY A 52 3.81 -9.81 13.18
CA GLY A 52 3.01 -9.78 11.96
C GLY A 52 2.15 -8.52 11.93
N SER A 53 2.28 -7.74 10.86
CA SER A 53 1.49 -6.54 10.50
C SER A 53 0.80 -5.86 11.69
N ARG A 54 1.50 -4.91 12.32
CA ARG A 54 0.91 -4.00 13.29
C ARG A 54 -0.07 -3.07 12.55
N ALA A 55 -1.29 -3.55 12.33
CA ALA A 55 -2.44 -2.68 12.09
C ALA A 55 -2.51 -1.70 13.27
N GLU A 56 -2.21 -0.43 13.01
CA GLU A 56 -2.21 0.58 14.06
C GLU A 56 -3.63 0.80 14.60
N ALA A 57 -3.70 1.26 15.85
CA ALA A 57 -4.97 1.37 16.57
C ALA A 57 -5.98 2.24 15.78
N PRO A 58 -7.29 1.92 15.81
CA PRO A 58 -8.30 2.65 15.04
C PRO A 58 -8.17 4.15 15.30
N ALA A 59 -7.73 4.87 14.27
CA ALA A 59 -7.18 6.21 14.42
C ALA A 59 -8.25 7.16 14.99
N THR A 60 -7.91 7.84 16.09
CA THR A 60 -8.86 8.60 16.92
C THR A 60 -9.29 9.91 16.25
N GLY A 61 -10.12 9.78 15.22
CA GLY A 61 -10.56 10.86 14.33
C GLY A 61 -10.93 10.38 12.91
N LEU A 62 -10.69 9.12 12.55
CA LEU A 62 -11.17 8.56 11.28
C LEU A 62 -12.69 8.46 11.30
N ASP A 63 -13.35 8.87 10.22
CA ASP A 63 -14.80 8.82 10.12
C ASP A 63 -15.32 7.37 10.20
N PRO A 64 -16.32 7.05 11.06
CA PRO A 64 -16.81 5.68 11.23
C PRO A 64 -17.50 5.09 9.99
N GLU A 65 -18.08 5.90 9.12
CA GLU A 65 -18.71 5.45 7.88
C GLU A 65 -17.65 5.20 6.79
N LEU A 66 -16.60 6.03 6.72
CA LEU A 66 -15.40 5.72 5.92
C LEU A 66 -14.75 4.40 6.36
N LEU A 67 -14.54 4.19 7.65
CA LEU A 67 -13.99 2.94 8.17
C LEU A 67 -14.88 1.75 7.77
N ARG A 68 -16.21 1.85 7.96
CA ARG A 68 -17.18 0.80 7.57
C ARG A 68 -17.16 0.52 6.07
N ARG A 69 -17.02 1.56 5.22
CA ARG A 69 -16.87 1.41 3.76
C ARG A 69 -15.58 0.69 3.39
N PHE A 70 -14.48 0.99 4.08
CA PHE A 70 -13.20 0.32 3.85
C PHE A 70 -13.19 -1.13 4.35
N GLU A 71 -13.74 -1.43 5.52
CA GLU A 71 -13.93 -2.81 6.00
C GLU A 71 -14.77 -3.64 5.00
N GLN A 72 -15.79 -3.03 4.40
CA GLN A 72 -16.58 -3.65 3.32
C GLN A 72 -15.75 -3.85 2.04
N ALA A 73 -14.84 -2.93 1.70
CA ALA A 73 -13.89 -3.09 0.60
C ALA A 73 -12.93 -4.26 0.85
N GLN A 74 -12.37 -4.36 2.06
CA GLN A 74 -11.46 -5.44 2.46
C GLN A 74 -12.13 -6.83 2.31
N ALA A 75 -13.41 -6.93 2.70
CA ALA A 75 -14.17 -8.17 2.58
C ALA A 75 -14.36 -8.59 1.10
N LEU A 76 -14.73 -7.64 0.23
CA LEU A 76 -14.96 -7.91 -1.20
C LEU A 76 -13.65 -8.22 -1.95
N ALA A 77 -12.60 -7.44 -1.72
CA ALA A 77 -11.28 -7.67 -2.31
C ALA A 77 -10.72 -9.06 -1.95
N ALA A 78 -10.98 -9.53 -0.73
CA ALA A 78 -10.58 -10.86 -0.28
C ALA A 78 -11.34 -12.00 -0.99
N GLU A 79 -12.54 -11.76 -1.53
CA GLU A 79 -13.24 -12.75 -2.38
C GLU A 79 -12.56 -12.91 -3.75
N ASP A 80 -11.98 -11.83 -4.29
CA ASP A 80 -11.12 -11.84 -5.49
C ASP A 80 -9.66 -12.28 -5.21
N GLY A 81 -9.29 -12.45 -3.92
CA GLY A 81 -7.95 -12.84 -3.49
C GLY A 81 -6.94 -11.69 -3.36
N ILE A 82 -7.41 -10.44 -3.29
CA ILE A 82 -6.62 -9.22 -3.11
C ILE A 82 -6.65 -8.76 -1.65
N GLU A 83 -5.50 -8.40 -1.08
CA GLU A 83 -5.42 -7.87 0.30
C GLU A 83 -5.41 -6.33 0.29
N LEU A 84 -6.43 -5.72 0.90
CA LEU A 84 -6.48 -4.27 1.13
C LEU A 84 -5.97 -3.93 2.54
N THR A 85 -4.71 -3.49 2.62
CA THR A 85 -4.11 -3.00 3.87
C THR A 85 -4.26 -1.48 4.00
N LEU A 86 -4.78 -1.00 5.14
CA LEU A 86 -4.73 0.41 5.52
C LEU A 86 -3.30 0.77 5.94
N VAL A 87 -2.70 1.78 5.30
CA VAL A 87 -1.35 2.30 5.61
C VAL A 87 -1.42 3.63 6.34
N SER A 88 -2.41 4.48 6.05
CA SER A 88 -2.70 5.68 6.84
C SER A 88 -4.21 5.93 6.89
N GLY A 89 -4.72 6.26 8.06
CA GLY A 89 -6.09 6.74 8.25
C GLY A 89 -6.07 8.21 8.66
N TRP A 90 -6.77 8.54 9.75
CA TRP A 90 -6.69 9.86 10.35
C TRP A 90 -5.28 10.17 10.88
N ARG A 91 -4.87 11.44 10.77
CA ARG A 91 -3.62 12.00 11.31
C ARG A 91 -3.93 13.31 12.04
N SER A 92 -3.20 13.61 13.11
CA SER A 92 -3.30 14.95 13.73
C SER A 92 -2.67 16.03 12.85
N ALA A 93 -3.05 17.30 13.10
CA ALA A 93 -2.46 18.45 12.41
C ALA A 93 -0.93 18.56 12.64
N GLU A 94 -0.45 18.16 13.82
CA GLU A 94 0.98 18.13 14.19
C GLU A 94 1.74 17.10 13.33
N GLU A 95 1.19 15.89 13.19
CA GLU A 95 1.77 14.83 12.34
C GLU A 95 1.71 15.20 10.85
N GLN A 96 0.62 15.82 10.39
CA GLN A 96 0.53 16.33 9.02
C GLN A 96 1.61 17.39 8.74
N ALA A 97 1.87 18.32 9.68
CA ALA A 97 2.93 19.31 9.54
C ALA A 97 4.32 18.67 9.44
N GLN A 98 4.60 17.64 10.24
CA GLN A 98 5.86 16.88 10.17
C GLN A 98 6.01 16.15 8.82
N VAL A 99 4.92 15.57 8.28
CA VAL A 99 4.93 14.96 6.94
C VAL A 99 5.17 16.00 5.84
N VAL A 100 4.64 17.22 5.97
CA VAL A 100 4.97 18.33 5.05
C VAL A 100 6.46 18.63 5.09
N GLU A 101 7.06 18.81 6.28
CA GLU A 101 8.50 19.08 6.40
C GLU A 101 9.38 17.96 5.81
N ASP A 102 9.02 16.70 6.04
CA ASP A 102 9.74 15.54 5.50
C ASP A 102 9.63 15.43 3.98
N VAL A 103 8.45 15.71 3.40
CA VAL A 103 8.27 15.74 1.94
C VAL A 103 9.01 16.95 1.34
N VAL A 104 9.02 18.12 1.97
CA VAL A 104 9.85 19.28 1.58
C VAL A 104 11.33 18.91 1.57
N ARG A 105 11.82 18.23 2.61
CA ARG A 105 13.21 17.76 2.70
C ARG A 105 13.56 16.73 1.62
N LYS A 106 12.62 15.84 1.29
CA LYS A 106 12.75 14.78 0.26
C LYS A 106 12.62 15.29 -1.18
N ARG A 107 11.87 16.36 -1.42
CA ARG A 107 11.65 16.98 -2.75
C ARG A 107 12.54 18.21 -3.01
N GLY A 108 13.21 18.73 -1.98
CA GLY A 108 14.18 19.83 -2.07
C GLY A 108 13.58 21.25 -2.14
N SER A 109 12.25 21.39 -2.22
CA SER A 109 11.55 22.67 -2.16
C SER A 109 10.08 22.47 -1.77
N LEU A 110 9.42 23.54 -1.31
CA LEU A 110 7.97 23.50 -1.08
C LEU A 110 7.19 23.31 -2.38
N GLU A 111 7.54 24.01 -3.46
CA GLU A 111 6.77 23.98 -4.72
C GLU A 111 6.75 22.62 -5.45
N GLU A 112 7.77 21.77 -5.23
CA GLU A 112 7.73 20.36 -5.67
C GLU A 112 7.13 19.42 -4.59
N ALA A 113 7.15 19.82 -3.31
CA ALA A 113 6.50 19.08 -2.23
C ALA A 113 4.96 19.15 -2.29
N LYS A 114 4.39 20.32 -2.63
CA LYS A 114 2.93 20.56 -2.72
C LYS A 114 2.15 19.52 -3.55
N ARG A 115 2.84 18.84 -4.46
CA ARG A 115 2.33 17.79 -5.35
C ARG A 115 2.07 16.44 -4.68
N TRP A 116 2.60 16.24 -3.47
CA TRP A 116 2.67 14.95 -2.79
C TRP A 116 2.24 15.03 -1.33
N VAL A 117 1.73 16.19 -0.89
CA VAL A 117 1.35 16.47 0.50
C VAL A 117 0.51 17.75 0.56
N LEU A 118 -0.49 17.76 1.45
CA LEU A 118 -1.34 18.92 1.78
C LEU A 118 -0.93 19.56 3.11
N PRO A 119 -1.22 20.85 3.33
CA PRO A 119 -1.05 21.48 4.64
C PRO A 119 -2.06 20.90 5.67
N PRO A 120 -1.82 21.07 6.99
CA PRO A 120 -2.74 20.61 8.03
C PRO A 120 -4.19 21.05 7.86
N GLU A 121 -4.41 22.25 7.34
CA GLU A 121 -5.73 22.88 7.19
C GLU A 121 -6.55 22.33 6.02
N ALA A 122 -5.92 21.65 5.06
CA ALA A 122 -6.57 21.09 3.86
C ALA A 122 -6.44 19.56 3.75
N SER A 123 -5.66 18.90 4.60
CA SER A 123 -5.47 17.45 4.55
C SER A 123 -6.72 16.68 4.96
N ALA A 124 -7.27 15.89 4.03
CA ALA A 124 -8.38 14.98 4.29
C ALA A 124 -8.07 13.91 5.36
N HIS A 125 -6.79 13.60 5.62
CA HIS A 125 -6.40 12.76 6.78
C HIS A 125 -6.59 13.49 8.10
N VAL A 126 -6.42 14.81 8.15
CA VAL A 126 -6.67 15.62 9.35
C VAL A 126 -8.18 15.81 9.58
N ALA A 127 -8.95 15.89 8.49
CA ALA A 127 -10.41 15.85 8.53
C ALA A 127 -10.99 14.46 8.88
N GLY A 128 -10.20 13.39 8.77
CA GLY A 128 -10.63 12.01 9.00
C GLY A 128 -11.41 11.38 7.85
N THR A 129 -11.37 11.97 6.65
CA THR A 129 -12.15 11.59 5.47
C THR A 129 -11.35 10.91 4.36
N ALA A 130 -10.04 10.68 4.58
CA ALA A 130 -9.14 9.96 3.68
C ALA A 130 -8.51 8.70 4.29
N ILE A 131 -8.12 7.78 3.40
CA ILE A 131 -7.29 6.61 3.69
C ILE A 131 -6.19 6.44 2.62
N ASP A 132 -5.00 6.01 3.06
CA ASP A 132 -3.94 5.49 2.19
C ASP A 132 -3.96 3.96 2.22
N VAL A 133 -4.05 3.30 1.06
CA VAL A 133 -3.98 1.83 0.93
C VAL A 133 -2.62 1.34 0.44
N GLY A 134 -2.22 0.15 0.86
CA GLY A 134 -0.85 -0.35 0.71
C GLY A 134 -0.43 -0.84 -0.68
N ALA A 135 -0.69 -2.11 -0.97
CA ALA A 135 -0.13 -2.78 -2.14
C ALA A 135 -0.75 -2.29 -3.47
N THR A 136 0.04 -2.28 -4.56
CA THR A 136 -0.36 -1.72 -5.85
C THR A 136 -1.55 -2.44 -6.49
N ASP A 137 -1.66 -3.75 -6.30
CA ASP A 137 -2.81 -4.56 -6.71
C ASP A 137 -4.07 -4.19 -5.91
N GLY A 138 -3.96 -4.02 -4.60
CA GLY A 138 -5.03 -3.46 -3.76
C GLY A 138 -5.46 -2.05 -4.18
N ALA A 139 -4.49 -1.16 -4.43
CA ALA A 139 -4.74 0.20 -4.90
C ALA A 139 -5.45 0.24 -6.27
N LEU A 140 -5.11 -0.68 -7.18
CA LEU A 140 -5.79 -0.83 -8.47
C LEU A 140 -7.20 -1.39 -8.31
N TRP A 141 -7.38 -2.46 -7.53
CA TRP A 141 -8.70 -3.04 -7.23
C TRP A 141 -9.65 -1.99 -6.63
N LEU A 142 -9.19 -1.19 -5.64
CA LEU A 142 -10.00 -0.14 -5.05
C LEU A 142 -10.24 1.03 -6.02
N GLY A 143 -9.34 1.26 -6.98
CA GLY A 143 -9.54 2.20 -8.09
C GLY A 143 -10.61 1.75 -9.09
N GLU A 144 -10.83 0.44 -9.25
CA GLU A 144 -11.85 -0.13 -10.15
C GLU A 144 -13.21 -0.34 -9.45
N HIS A 145 -13.21 -0.72 -8.17
CA HIS A 145 -14.41 -1.09 -7.40
C HIS A 145 -14.87 -0.07 -6.34
N GLY A 146 -14.04 0.92 -5.98
CA GLY A 146 -14.32 1.82 -4.85
C GLY A 146 -15.61 2.63 -4.98
N ALA A 147 -16.01 2.99 -6.20
CA ALA A 147 -17.22 3.77 -6.46
C ALA A 147 -18.51 3.07 -5.95
N ASP A 148 -18.59 1.74 -6.05
CA ASP A 148 -19.72 0.94 -5.54
C ASP A 148 -19.84 1.01 -4.01
N LEU A 149 -18.74 1.34 -3.32
CA LEU A 149 -18.65 1.52 -1.87
C LEU A 149 -18.62 3.00 -1.46
N GLY A 150 -18.66 3.91 -2.43
CA GLY A 150 -18.59 5.35 -2.22
C GLY A 150 -17.20 5.85 -1.80
N LEU A 151 -16.16 5.17 -2.26
CA LEU A 151 -14.74 5.51 -2.05
C LEU A 151 -14.12 5.89 -3.40
N CYS A 152 -13.59 7.10 -3.52
CA CYS A 152 -13.00 7.60 -4.76
C CYS A 152 -11.53 7.95 -4.58
N ARG A 153 -10.72 7.63 -5.59
CA ARG A 153 -9.35 8.10 -5.68
C ARG A 153 -9.33 9.60 -6.02
N THR A 154 -8.63 10.42 -5.26
CA THR A 154 -8.65 11.89 -5.42
C THR A 154 -7.60 12.43 -6.40
N TYR A 155 -6.36 11.88 -6.37
CA TYR A 155 -5.21 12.45 -7.09
C TYR A 155 -4.61 11.48 -8.12
N ALA A 156 -4.38 11.97 -9.34
CA ALA A 156 -3.91 11.18 -10.48
C ALA A 156 -2.46 10.67 -10.34
N ASN A 157 -1.64 11.32 -9.50
CA ASN A 157 -0.28 10.89 -9.15
C ASN A 157 -0.20 9.98 -7.90
N GLU A 158 -1.24 9.94 -7.05
CA GLU A 158 -1.27 9.18 -5.80
C GLU A 158 -2.25 8.00 -5.94
N MET A 159 -1.75 6.79 -6.23
CA MET A 159 -2.63 5.63 -6.47
C MET A 159 -3.24 5.03 -5.20
N TRP A 160 -2.64 5.35 -4.05
CA TRP A 160 -2.96 4.83 -2.74
C TRP A 160 -4.04 5.65 -1.99
N HIS A 161 -4.29 6.89 -2.38
CA HIS A 161 -5.12 7.85 -1.63
C HIS A 161 -6.60 7.79 -2.07
N PHE A 162 -7.51 7.51 -1.13
CA PHE A 162 -8.96 7.41 -1.37
C PHE A 162 -9.77 8.17 -0.31
N GLU A 163 -10.90 8.75 -0.73
CA GLU A 163 -11.81 9.53 0.12
C GLU A 163 -13.29 9.17 -0.08
N ALA A 164 -14.10 9.33 0.98
CA ALA A 164 -15.54 9.05 0.97
C ALA A 164 -16.38 10.21 0.40
N VAL A 165 -16.07 10.69 -0.81
CA VAL A 165 -16.64 11.92 -1.41
C VAL A 165 -17.99 11.76 -2.13
N ILE A 166 -18.54 10.54 -2.21
CA ILE A 166 -19.83 10.25 -2.86
C ILE A 166 -20.67 9.27 -2.04
N GLU A 167 -21.95 9.11 -2.39
CA GLU A 167 -22.73 7.96 -1.92
C GLU A 167 -22.34 6.67 -2.66
N PRO A 168 -22.49 5.47 -2.03
CA PRO A 168 -22.17 4.19 -2.66
C PRO A 168 -22.96 3.96 -3.96
N GLY A 169 -22.26 3.56 -5.03
CA GLY A 169 -22.81 3.42 -6.38
C GLY A 169 -22.94 4.74 -7.15
N GLY A 170 -22.39 5.84 -6.63
CA GLY A 170 -22.27 7.11 -7.34
C GLY A 170 -21.13 7.13 -8.38
N THR A 171 -21.03 8.22 -9.13
CA THR A 171 -19.89 8.45 -10.04
C THR A 171 -18.83 9.29 -9.34
N CYS A 172 -17.59 8.81 -9.29
CA CYS A 172 -16.47 9.57 -8.74
C CYS A 172 -16.20 10.87 -9.53
N PRO A 173 -15.75 11.95 -8.87
CA PRO A 173 -15.27 13.15 -9.54
C PRO A 173 -14.08 12.88 -10.48
N GLU A 174 -13.78 13.84 -11.36
CA GLU A 174 -12.50 13.86 -12.09
C GLU A 174 -11.34 14.05 -11.10
N MET A 175 -10.32 13.19 -11.18
CA MET A 175 -9.13 13.30 -10.32
C MET A 175 -8.36 14.60 -10.57
N HIS A 176 -7.87 15.22 -9.51
CA HIS A 176 -6.89 16.30 -9.61
C HIS A 176 -5.54 15.75 -10.10
N GLU A 177 -4.74 16.55 -10.83
CA GLU A 177 -3.43 16.09 -11.36
C GLU A 177 -2.49 15.67 -10.22
N ASP A 178 -2.30 16.58 -9.26
CA ASP A 178 -1.54 16.35 -8.03
C ASP A 178 -2.08 17.23 -6.89
N SER A 179 -1.60 17.00 -5.66
CA SER A 179 -2.16 17.60 -4.44
C SER A 179 -1.91 19.12 -4.29
N ARG A 180 -1.34 19.81 -5.30
CA ARG A 180 -1.20 21.28 -5.33
C ARG A 180 -2.53 22.03 -5.17
N VAL A 181 -3.64 21.43 -5.59
CA VAL A 181 -4.97 22.05 -5.58
C VAL A 181 -5.45 22.46 -4.18
N GLY A 182 -4.90 21.90 -3.11
CA GLY A 182 -5.17 22.30 -1.72
C GLY A 182 -4.15 23.27 -1.12
N TRP A 183 -3.42 24.01 -1.97
CA TRP A 183 -2.45 25.06 -1.59
C TRP A 183 -2.76 26.44 -2.21
N GLU A 184 -3.91 26.61 -2.85
CA GLU A 184 -4.38 27.88 -3.47
C GLU A 184 -5.46 28.59 -2.64
#